data_AF-A0A524BA19-F1
#
_entry.id   AF-A0A524BA19-F1
#
_cell.length_a   1.000
_cell.length_b   1.000
_cell.length_c   1.000
_cell.angle_alpha   90.00
_cell.angle_beta   90.00
_cell.angle_gamma   90.00
#
_symmetry.space_group_name_H-M   'P 1'
#
loop_
_entity.id
_entity.type
_entity.pdbx_description
1 polymer ?
#
loop_
_entity_poly.entity_id
_entity_poly.type
_entity_poly.pdbx_seq_one_letter_code
_entity_poly.pdbx_strand_id
1 'polypeptide(L)'
;MSDVDDVNGNDVDPISSWIFQHPEVWDDAVAPLDDDRIDALVDRVIGRAQAQQRRYGAQRRRKVIAVGAVTGMLVVGGAVGAAALLRGQPSQPIAGIACQDGIGDDAVVVAIDPTDDPIGGCDAAWRAGRFNEDRDQPTEPPTFVACIGSGGALQVHPLEFGTCEELGLAAADPALDDDNRSVVELNDRIVAEVNSSMPCLSATDAAAIAERVLDDSGLSGWRVAIRTDSAAASCAKAAVVADRKVIEVIKFP
;
A
#
# COMPACT_ATOMS: atom_id res chain seq x y z
N MET A 1 -4.54 -33.17 39.51
CA MET A 1 -4.78 -33.94 38.27
C MET A 1 -5.80 -33.14 37.47
N SER A 2 -5.49 -32.26 36.54
CA SER A 2 -4.29 -31.57 36.03
C SER A 2 -4.92 -30.55 35.07
N ASP A 3 -4.81 -29.26 35.37
CA ASP A 3 -3.88 -28.32 34.74
C ASP A 3 -4.13 -28.15 33.23
N VAL A 4 -4.82 -27.07 32.90
CA VAL A 4 -4.65 -26.36 31.63
C VAL A 4 -4.32 -24.92 32.02
N ASP A 5 -3.01 -24.72 32.24
CA ASP A 5 -2.40 -23.41 32.41
C ASP A 5 -2.24 -22.71 31.05
N ASP A 6 -2.44 -21.40 31.09
CA ASP A 6 -1.78 -20.33 30.32
C ASP A 6 -1.53 -20.50 28.82
N VAL A 7 -2.31 -19.75 28.03
CA VAL A 7 -1.73 -18.90 26.97
C VAL A 7 -2.34 -17.50 27.09
N ASN A 8 -1.62 -16.66 27.82
CA ASN A 8 -1.88 -15.25 28.00
C ASN A 8 -1.10 -14.48 26.90
N GLY A 9 -1.70 -13.45 26.29
CA GLY A 9 -0.96 -12.45 25.52
C GLY A 9 -1.45 -12.15 24.10
N ASN A 10 -2.76 -12.07 23.83
CA ASN A 10 -3.24 -11.26 22.71
C ASN A 10 -3.40 -9.83 23.21
N ASP A 11 -2.38 -9.00 23.01
CA ASP A 11 -2.54 -7.55 22.96
C ASP A 11 -3.42 -7.23 21.74
N VAL A 12 -4.73 -7.40 21.91
CA VAL A 12 -5.71 -6.85 20.99
C VAL A 12 -5.55 -5.35 21.09
N ASP A 13 -5.03 -4.73 20.04
CA ASP A 13 -4.87 -3.28 19.95
C ASP A 13 -6.11 -2.59 20.54
N PRO A 14 -5.96 -1.68 21.52
CA PRO A 14 -7.09 -1.00 22.16
C PRO A 14 -8.02 -0.35 21.13
N ILE A 15 -7.47 0.10 19.99
CA ILE A 15 -8.27 0.63 18.87
C ILE A 15 -9.16 -0.47 18.29
N SER A 16 -8.61 -1.66 18.01
CA SER A 16 -9.36 -2.80 17.49
C SER A 16 -10.48 -3.23 18.45
N SER A 17 -10.20 -3.26 19.76
CA SER A 17 -11.21 -3.63 20.76
C SER A 17 -12.34 -2.59 20.87
N TRP A 18 -12.00 -1.30 20.76
CA TRP A 18 -12.94 -0.19 20.83
C TRP A 18 -13.83 -0.17 19.59
N ILE A 19 -13.20 -0.33 18.42
CA ILE A 19 -13.82 -0.62 17.13
C ILE A 19 -14.94 -1.65 17.36
N PHE A 20 -14.63 -2.88 17.76
CA PHE A 20 -15.64 -3.94 17.85
C PHE A 20 -16.77 -3.69 18.86
N GLN A 21 -16.58 -2.78 19.81
CA GLN A 21 -17.56 -2.43 20.83
C GLN A 21 -18.49 -1.27 20.43
N HIS A 22 -18.20 -0.55 19.34
CA HIS A 22 -18.93 0.64 18.90
C HIS A 22 -19.49 0.49 17.48
N PRO A 23 -20.46 -0.44 17.27
CA PRO A 23 -21.01 -0.72 15.94
C PRO A 23 -21.67 0.47 15.27
N GLU A 24 -22.16 1.44 16.03
CA GLU A 24 -22.73 2.70 15.55
C GLU A 24 -21.74 3.57 14.73
N VAL A 25 -20.43 3.32 14.82
CA VAL A 25 -19.39 4.07 14.10
C VAL A 25 -19.17 3.53 12.68
N TRP A 26 -19.59 2.30 12.41
CA TRP A 26 -19.41 1.64 11.11
C TRP A 26 -20.64 0.93 10.59
N ASP A 27 -21.79 1.04 11.25
CA ASP A 27 -23.02 0.38 10.81
C ASP A 27 -23.38 0.80 9.37
N ASP A 28 -23.08 2.04 8.98
CA ASP A 28 -23.22 2.54 7.60
C ASP A 28 -22.19 1.97 6.61
N ALA A 29 -21.02 1.53 7.11
CA ALA A 29 -19.94 0.91 6.31
C ALA A 29 -20.09 -0.62 6.20
N VAL A 30 -20.81 -1.25 7.14
CA VAL A 30 -21.06 -2.70 7.23
C VAL A 30 -22.52 -3.06 6.91
N ALA A 31 -23.39 -2.06 6.72
CA ALA A 31 -24.71 -2.26 6.12
C ALA A 31 -24.52 -3.16 4.90
N PRO A 32 -25.16 -4.35 4.86
CA PRO A 32 -24.88 -5.34 3.84
C PRO A 32 -25.07 -4.65 2.50
N LEU A 33 -23.94 -4.45 1.81
CA LEU A 33 -23.98 -4.05 0.41
C LEU A 33 -24.82 -5.13 -0.25
N ASP A 34 -25.90 -4.74 -0.91
CA ASP A 34 -26.69 -5.65 -1.72
C ASP A 34 -25.75 -6.34 -2.71
N ASP A 35 -26.00 -7.63 -2.96
CA ASP A 35 -25.13 -8.47 -3.80
C ASP A 35 -24.85 -7.78 -5.15
N ASP A 36 -25.82 -7.04 -5.69
CA ASP A 36 -25.69 -6.24 -6.91
C ASP A 36 -24.66 -5.10 -6.82
N ARG A 37 -24.52 -4.44 -5.66
CA ARG A 37 -23.48 -3.41 -5.45
C ARG A 37 -22.12 -4.01 -5.12
N ILE A 38 -22.06 -5.15 -4.44
CA ILE A 38 -20.81 -5.90 -4.23
C ILE A 38 -20.29 -6.34 -5.59
N ASP A 39 -21.13 -7.00 -6.39
CA ASP A 39 -20.78 -7.44 -7.74
C ASP A 39 -20.42 -6.25 -8.63
N ALA A 40 -21.12 -5.11 -8.55
CA ALA A 40 -20.76 -3.92 -9.31
C ALA A 40 -19.47 -3.22 -8.85
N LEU A 41 -19.05 -3.39 -7.59
CA LEU A 41 -17.77 -2.89 -7.07
C LEU A 41 -16.63 -3.83 -7.45
N VAL A 42 -16.83 -5.12 -7.25
CA VAL A 42 -15.91 -6.19 -7.62
C VAL A 42 -15.70 -6.17 -9.13
N ASP A 43 -16.75 -6.15 -9.94
CA ASP A 43 -16.65 -6.09 -11.41
C ASP A 43 -16.10 -4.73 -11.90
N ARG A 44 -16.21 -3.65 -11.11
CA ARG A 44 -15.54 -2.37 -11.42
C ARG A 44 -14.04 -2.42 -11.11
N VAL A 45 -13.63 -3.05 -10.02
CA VAL A 45 -12.22 -3.15 -9.61
C VAL A 45 -11.53 -4.24 -10.44
N ILE A 46 -12.07 -5.45 -10.45
CA ILE A 46 -11.61 -6.59 -11.24
C ILE A 46 -11.78 -6.32 -12.74
N GLY A 47 -12.93 -5.81 -13.18
CA GLY A 47 -13.15 -5.52 -14.60
C GLY A 47 -12.27 -4.39 -15.13
N ARG A 48 -11.87 -3.39 -14.31
CA ARG A 48 -10.84 -2.42 -14.70
C ARG A 48 -9.45 -3.05 -14.76
N ALA A 49 -9.08 -3.86 -13.76
CA ALA A 49 -7.81 -4.58 -13.74
C ALA A 49 -7.67 -5.52 -14.96
N GLN A 50 -8.69 -6.34 -15.22
CA GLN A 50 -8.73 -7.31 -16.31
C GLN A 50 -8.88 -6.64 -17.69
N ALA A 51 -9.70 -5.60 -17.86
CA ALA A 51 -9.80 -4.88 -19.13
C ALA A 51 -8.50 -4.13 -19.47
N GLN A 52 -7.75 -3.67 -18.47
CA GLN A 52 -6.46 -3.02 -18.65
C GLN A 52 -5.38 -4.05 -19.01
N GLN A 53 -5.27 -5.17 -18.29
CA GLN A 53 -4.38 -6.28 -18.65
C GLN A 53 -4.68 -6.84 -20.05
N ARG A 54 -5.96 -7.04 -20.41
CA ARG A 54 -6.35 -7.51 -21.75
C ARG A 54 -6.04 -6.49 -22.85
N ARG A 55 -6.18 -5.19 -22.60
CA ARG A 55 -5.79 -4.14 -23.57
C ARG A 55 -4.28 -4.12 -23.81
N TYR A 56 -3.45 -4.24 -22.77
CA TYR A 56 -1.99 -4.32 -22.92
C TYR A 56 -1.54 -5.62 -23.61
N GLY A 57 -2.14 -6.77 -23.28
CA GLY A 57 -1.87 -8.05 -23.95
C GLY A 57 -2.31 -8.06 -25.42
N ALA A 58 -3.46 -7.46 -25.74
CA ALA A 58 -3.97 -7.36 -27.11
C ALA A 58 -3.15 -6.38 -27.98
N GLN A 59 -2.63 -5.29 -27.39
CA GLN A 59 -1.77 -4.34 -28.10
C GLN A 59 -0.40 -4.95 -28.42
N ARG A 60 0.12 -5.84 -27.55
CA ARG A 60 1.34 -6.63 -27.82
C ARG A 60 1.11 -7.66 -28.92
N ARG A 61 -0.03 -8.39 -28.93
CA ARG A 61 -0.38 -9.33 -30.01
C ARG A 61 -0.62 -8.64 -31.36
N ARG A 62 -1.24 -7.46 -31.38
CA ARG A 62 -1.44 -6.67 -32.62
C ARG A 62 -0.13 -6.16 -33.22
N LYS A 63 0.90 -5.88 -32.41
CA LYS A 63 2.23 -5.51 -32.91
C LYS A 63 3.04 -6.70 -33.46
N VAL A 64 2.71 -7.94 -33.10
CA VAL A 64 3.40 -9.14 -33.59
C VAL A 64 2.85 -9.65 -34.93
N ILE A 65 1.64 -9.23 -35.35
CA ILE A 65 1.00 -9.69 -36.60
C ILE A 65 1.20 -8.72 -37.78
N ALA A 66 1.90 -7.60 -37.59
CA ALA A 66 2.18 -6.63 -38.66
C ALA A 66 3.67 -6.59 -39.04
N VAL A 67 4.24 -7.75 -39.43
CA VAL A 67 5.51 -7.79 -40.18
C VAL A 67 5.30 -8.63 -41.43
N GLY A 68 4.74 -7.98 -42.46
CA GLY A 68 4.75 -8.43 -43.83
C GLY A 68 5.40 -7.35 -44.70
N ALA A 69 6.65 -7.61 -45.09
CA ALA A 69 7.46 -6.91 -46.09
C ALA A 69 7.86 -5.43 -45.81
N VAL A 70 9.13 -5.20 -45.46
CA VAL A 70 10.19 -4.73 -46.38
C VAL A 70 11.51 -4.56 -45.60
N THR A 71 12.52 -5.25 -46.13
CA THR A 71 13.98 -5.18 -45.99
C THR A 71 14.60 -4.00 -45.24
N GLY A 72 15.43 -4.31 -44.23
CA GLY A 72 16.33 -3.35 -43.57
C GLY A 72 17.23 -4.05 -42.55
N MET A 73 18.34 -4.60 -43.02
CA MET A 73 19.35 -5.31 -42.25
C MET A 73 20.08 -4.36 -41.28
N LEU A 74 19.83 -4.48 -39.98
CA LEU A 74 20.76 -4.01 -38.94
C LEU A 74 20.90 -5.11 -37.87
N VAL A 75 21.96 -5.89 -38.07
CA VAL A 75 22.83 -6.53 -37.08
C VAL A 75 22.18 -6.94 -35.76
N VAL A 76 21.98 -8.25 -35.64
CA VAL A 76 21.98 -9.00 -34.37
C VAL A 76 23.30 -8.70 -33.64
N GLY A 77 23.23 -7.93 -32.57
CA GLY A 77 24.33 -7.69 -31.63
C GLY A 77 23.72 -7.53 -30.25
N GLY A 78 23.95 -8.50 -29.37
CA GLY A 78 23.28 -8.60 -28.08
C GLY A 78 23.47 -7.39 -27.19
N ALA A 79 22.36 -6.97 -26.59
CA ALA A 79 22.33 -6.35 -25.27
C ALA A 79 21.14 -6.94 -24.51
N VAL A 80 21.25 -8.23 -24.16
CA VAL A 80 20.62 -8.73 -22.94
C VAL A 80 21.46 -8.15 -21.82
N GLY A 81 21.03 -7.03 -21.25
CA GLY A 81 21.82 -6.35 -20.21
C GLY A 81 21.62 -4.84 -20.17
N ALA A 82 20.43 -4.39 -19.75
CA ALA A 82 20.24 -3.03 -19.25
C ALA A 82 19.00 -2.86 -18.35
N ALA A 83 18.43 -3.92 -17.79
CA ALA A 83 17.24 -3.81 -16.93
C ALA A 83 17.54 -3.75 -15.42
N ALA A 84 18.79 -3.98 -15.02
CA ALA A 84 19.20 -3.87 -13.62
C ALA A 84 19.38 -2.42 -13.10
N LEU A 85 19.10 -1.40 -13.91
CA LEU A 85 19.44 0.01 -13.60
C LEU A 85 18.23 0.96 -13.52
N LEU A 86 16.99 0.48 -13.65
CA LEU A 86 15.79 1.32 -13.52
C LEU A 86 14.88 0.80 -12.40
N ARG A 87 15.44 0.63 -11.21
CA ARG A 87 14.61 0.48 -9.99
C ARG A 87 13.94 1.81 -9.71
N GLY A 88 12.65 1.77 -9.44
CA GLY A 88 11.83 2.95 -9.17
C GLY A 88 11.60 3.18 -7.68
N GLN A 89 11.08 4.35 -7.36
CA GLN A 89 10.62 4.73 -6.04
C GLN A 89 9.08 4.65 -5.99
N PRO A 90 8.46 4.18 -4.89
CA PRO A 90 7.01 4.16 -4.74
C PRO A 90 6.47 5.59 -4.76
N SER A 91 5.33 5.81 -5.40
CA SER A 91 4.63 7.11 -5.35
C SER A 91 3.76 7.25 -4.10
N GLN A 92 3.63 6.18 -3.31
CA GLN A 92 2.96 6.15 -2.02
C GLN A 92 3.91 5.56 -0.95
N PRO A 93 4.93 6.30 -0.51
CA PRO A 93 5.96 5.77 0.41
C PRO A 93 5.43 5.49 1.83
N ILE A 94 4.29 6.09 2.19
CA ILE A 94 3.62 5.92 3.49
C ILE A 94 2.49 4.88 3.45
N ALA A 95 2.18 4.33 2.26
CA ALA A 95 1.26 3.23 2.16
C ALA A 95 1.93 1.98 2.73
N GLY A 96 1.18 1.18 3.49
CA GLY A 96 1.65 -0.11 3.97
C GLY A 96 2.16 -0.99 2.83
N ILE A 97 3.11 -1.86 3.15
CA ILE A 97 3.69 -2.80 2.21
C ILE A 97 2.79 -4.03 2.14
N ALA A 98 2.38 -4.42 0.94
CA ALA A 98 1.57 -5.62 0.73
C ALA A 98 2.49 -6.82 0.49
N CYS A 99 2.68 -7.64 1.52
CA CYS A 99 3.38 -8.91 1.42
C CYS A 99 2.43 -9.99 0.92
N GLN A 100 2.82 -10.76 -0.09
CA GLN A 100 1.97 -11.78 -0.71
C GLN A 100 2.60 -13.17 -0.60
N ASP A 101 1.78 -14.21 -0.44
CA ASP A 101 2.24 -15.60 -0.50
C ASP A 101 2.22 -16.21 -1.90
N GLY A 102 1.71 -15.48 -2.89
CA GLY A 102 1.56 -15.93 -4.27
C GLY A 102 1.09 -14.81 -5.19
N ILE A 103 0.60 -15.19 -6.37
CA ILE A 103 0.02 -14.26 -7.36
C ILE A 103 -1.38 -14.77 -7.75
N GLY A 104 -2.35 -13.86 -7.85
CA GLY A 104 -3.72 -14.19 -8.23
C GLY A 104 -4.72 -13.78 -7.17
N ASP A 105 -5.99 -14.14 -7.38
CA ASP A 105 -7.11 -13.75 -6.51
C ASP A 105 -7.15 -14.57 -5.21
N ASP A 106 -6.42 -15.69 -5.14
CA ASP A 106 -6.30 -16.60 -4.00
C ASP A 106 -5.00 -16.41 -3.20
N ALA A 107 -4.21 -15.40 -3.54
CA ALA A 107 -3.02 -15.03 -2.78
C ALA A 107 -3.43 -14.39 -1.45
N VAL A 108 -2.84 -14.87 -0.36
CA VAL A 108 -2.95 -14.24 0.95
C VAL A 108 -2.09 -12.99 0.95
N VAL A 109 -2.69 -11.86 1.33
CA VAL A 109 -2.01 -10.57 1.40
C VAL A 109 -1.96 -10.11 2.85
N VAL A 110 -0.74 -9.94 3.36
CA VAL A 110 -0.48 -9.37 4.68
C VAL A 110 0.05 -7.96 4.49
N ALA A 111 -0.67 -6.97 5.04
CA ALA A 111 -0.18 -5.60 5.13
C ALA A 111 0.75 -5.45 6.34
N ILE A 112 1.89 -4.81 6.12
CA ILE A 112 2.81 -4.35 7.17
C ILE A 112 3.01 -2.84 7.05
N ASP A 113 3.47 -2.22 8.14
CA ASP A 113 3.81 -0.80 8.14
C ASP A 113 4.98 -0.51 7.17
N PRO A 114 5.05 0.70 6.60
CA PRO A 114 6.21 1.14 5.81
C PRO A 114 7.52 0.95 6.57
N THR A 115 8.56 0.48 5.87
CA THR A 115 9.89 0.26 6.44
C THR A 115 10.97 0.40 5.37
N ASP A 116 12.20 0.71 5.79
CA ASP A 116 13.39 0.77 4.93
C ASP A 116 13.87 -0.61 4.46
N ASP A 117 13.32 -1.69 4.99
CA ASP A 117 13.55 -3.07 4.52
C ASP A 117 12.23 -3.81 4.26
N PRO A 118 11.58 -3.55 3.11
CA PRO A 118 10.29 -4.18 2.77
C PRO A 118 10.38 -5.71 2.68
N ILE A 119 11.51 -6.23 2.16
CA ILE A 119 11.72 -7.67 2.02
C ILE A 119 11.86 -8.29 3.41
N GLY A 120 12.72 -7.74 4.27
CA GLY A 120 12.90 -8.23 5.64
C GLY A 120 11.62 -8.16 6.48
N GLY A 121 10.81 -7.12 6.29
CA GLY A 121 9.49 -7.00 6.93
C GLY A 121 8.53 -8.12 6.53
N CYS A 122 8.45 -8.45 5.24
CA CYS A 122 7.63 -9.55 4.75
C CYS A 122 8.18 -10.93 5.18
N ASP A 123 9.50 -11.07 5.23
CA ASP A 123 10.20 -12.23 5.77
C ASP A 123 9.85 -12.47 7.26
N ALA A 124 9.76 -11.40 8.04
CA ALA A 124 9.35 -11.46 9.44
C ALA A 124 7.86 -11.83 9.58
N ALA A 125 6.98 -11.23 8.75
CA ALA A 125 5.55 -11.55 8.73
C ALA A 125 5.30 -13.01 8.38
N TRP A 126 6.06 -13.57 7.43
CA TRP A 126 6.01 -14.99 7.07
C TRP A 126 6.40 -15.89 8.24
N ARG A 127 7.55 -15.63 8.88
CA ARG A 127 8.02 -16.42 10.02
C ARG A 127 7.09 -16.31 11.23
N ALA A 128 6.36 -15.21 11.36
CA ALA A 128 5.31 -15.03 12.36
C ALA A 128 4.01 -15.81 12.04
N GLY A 129 3.94 -16.51 10.90
CA GLY A 129 2.79 -17.32 10.49
C GLY A 129 1.60 -16.49 10.03
N ARG A 130 1.79 -15.21 9.65
CA ARG A 130 0.68 -14.31 9.30
C ARG A 130 -0.07 -14.69 8.01
N PHE A 131 0.44 -15.65 7.25
CA PHE A 131 -0.17 -16.17 6.03
C PHE A 131 -0.85 -17.54 6.22
N ASN A 132 -0.83 -18.09 7.44
CA ASN A 132 -1.31 -19.44 7.75
C ASN A 132 -2.80 -19.47 8.08
N GLU A 133 -3.65 -18.77 7.33
CA GLU A 133 -5.07 -18.76 7.68
C GLU A 133 -5.72 -20.14 7.51
N ASP A 134 -5.25 -21.01 6.59
CA ASP A 134 -5.73 -22.40 6.45
C ASP A 134 -4.78 -23.31 5.62
N ARG A 135 -3.48 -22.97 5.51
CA ARG A 135 -2.51 -23.66 4.64
C ARG A 135 -1.35 -24.25 5.44
N ASP A 136 -0.87 -25.43 5.04
CA ASP A 136 0.45 -25.97 5.41
C ASP A 136 1.53 -25.12 4.70
N GLN A 137 1.75 -23.90 5.17
CA GLN A 137 2.77 -23.03 4.61
C GLN A 137 4.16 -23.51 5.04
N PRO A 138 5.16 -23.47 4.14
CA PRO A 138 6.55 -23.73 4.50
C PRO A 138 7.00 -22.83 5.66
N THR A 139 7.73 -23.40 6.63
CA THR A 139 8.29 -22.63 7.77
C THR A 139 9.38 -21.64 7.31
N GLU A 140 10.05 -21.95 6.21
CA GLU A 140 11.07 -21.08 5.62
C GLU A 140 10.41 -20.14 4.60
N PRO A 141 10.64 -18.81 4.70
CA PRO A 141 10.10 -17.88 3.73
C PRO A 141 10.73 -18.08 2.35
N PRO A 142 9.96 -17.84 1.28
CA PRO A 142 10.51 -17.87 -0.07
C PRO A 142 11.48 -16.72 -0.28
N THR A 143 12.28 -16.80 -1.33
CA THR A 143 13.01 -15.61 -1.80
C THR A 143 12.02 -14.61 -2.35
N PHE A 144 11.95 -13.41 -1.77
CA PHE A 144 11.04 -12.36 -2.20
C PHE A 144 11.65 -11.41 -3.23
N VAL A 145 10.76 -10.72 -3.95
CA VAL A 145 11.08 -9.56 -4.80
C VAL A 145 10.11 -8.41 -4.47
N ALA A 146 10.64 -7.18 -4.37
CA ALA A 146 9.86 -5.98 -4.13
C ALA A 146 9.55 -5.26 -5.45
N CYS A 147 8.27 -5.00 -5.68
CA CYS A 147 7.74 -4.35 -6.86
C CYS A 147 6.89 -3.14 -6.48
N ILE A 148 6.76 -2.19 -7.41
CA ILE A 148 5.80 -1.09 -7.29
C ILE A 148 4.49 -1.55 -7.93
N GLY A 149 3.45 -1.69 -7.10
CA GLY A 149 2.11 -2.03 -7.54
C GLY A 149 1.49 -0.95 -8.41
N SER A 150 0.39 -1.27 -9.09
CA SER A 150 -0.31 -0.30 -9.95
C SER A 150 -0.86 0.92 -9.22
N GLY A 151 -1.07 0.80 -7.89
CA GLY A 151 -1.44 1.92 -7.03
C GLY A 151 -0.26 2.80 -6.59
N GLY A 152 0.98 2.41 -6.89
CA GLY A 152 2.19 3.13 -6.49
C GLY A 152 2.72 2.80 -5.08
N ALA A 153 2.07 1.87 -4.38
CA ALA A 153 2.57 1.29 -3.13
C ALA A 153 3.48 0.08 -3.41
N LEU A 154 4.28 -0.28 -2.40
CA LEU A 154 5.15 -1.46 -2.47
C LEU A 154 4.34 -2.75 -2.34
N GLN A 155 4.67 -3.72 -3.18
CA GLN A 155 4.17 -5.08 -3.13
C GLN A 155 5.36 -6.02 -3.13
N VAL A 156 5.34 -7.03 -2.27
CA VAL A 156 6.42 -8.00 -2.13
C VAL A 156 5.84 -9.38 -2.39
N HIS A 157 6.43 -10.09 -3.34
CA HIS A 157 5.92 -11.37 -3.82
C HIS A 157 7.05 -12.41 -3.87
N PRO A 158 6.73 -13.72 -3.78
CA PRO A 158 7.74 -14.76 -3.94
C PRO A 158 8.30 -14.75 -5.37
N LEU A 159 9.62 -14.79 -5.50
CA LEU A 159 10.35 -14.75 -6.77
C LEU A 159 10.04 -15.96 -7.67
N GLU A 160 9.58 -17.07 -7.08
CA GLU A 160 9.17 -18.26 -7.84
C GLU A 160 8.01 -18.00 -8.82
N PHE A 161 7.19 -16.98 -8.55
CA PHE A 161 6.10 -16.56 -9.44
C PHE A 161 6.54 -15.56 -10.51
N GLY A 162 7.82 -15.16 -10.50
CA GLY A 162 8.44 -14.29 -11.50
C GLY A 162 9.03 -13.01 -10.92
N THR A 163 9.82 -12.34 -11.75
CA THR A 163 10.35 -11.00 -11.48
C THR A 163 9.26 -9.92 -11.66
N CYS A 164 9.47 -8.72 -11.12
CA CYS A 164 8.53 -7.61 -11.32
C CYS A 164 8.23 -7.36 -12.81
N GLU A 165 9.24 -7.45 -13.68
CA GLU A 165 9.09 -7.24 -15.12
C GLU A 165 8.20 -8.31 -15.78
N GLU A 166 8.32 -9.56 -15.37
CA GLU A 166 7.49 -10.66 -15.85
C GLU A 166 6.03 -10.50 -15.40
N LEU A 167 5.83 -9.92 -14.20
CA LEU A 167 4.53 -9.53 -13.67
C LEU A 167 4.00 -8.21 -14.27
N GLY A 168 4.79 -7.52 -15.10
CA GLY A 168 4.43 -6.23 -15.68
C GLY A 168 4.45 -5.05 -14.69
N LEU A 169 5.16 -5.21 -13.58
CA LEU A 169 5.39 -4.23 -12.53
C LEU A 169 6.79 -3.63 -12.64
N ALA A 170 6.99 -2.47 -12.02
CA ALA A 170 8.33 -1.89 -11.89
C ALA A 170 9.05 -2.52 -10.68
N ALA A 171 10.33 -2.82 -10.82
CA ALA A 171 11.16 -3.20 -9.68
C ALA A 171 11.30 -2.01 -8.73
N ALA A 172 11.06 -2.24 -7.44
CA ALA A 172 11.29 -1.22 -6.42
C ALA A 172 12.77 -1.15 -6.06
N ASP A 173 13.26 0.05 -5.76
CA ASP A 173 14.47 0.19 -4.97
C ASP A 173 14.14 -0.23 -3.52
N PRO A 174 14.88 -1.17 -2.92
CA PRO A 174 14.65 -1.55 -1.53
C PRO A 174 14.82 -0.39 -0.55
N ALA A 175 15.66 0.60 -0.87
CA ALA A 175 15.84 1.78 -0.03
C ALA A 175 15.01 2.96 -0.56
N LEU A 176 14.30 3.65 0.33
CA LEU A 176 13.63 4.91 -0.01
C LEU A 176 14.67 5.99 -0.31
N ASP A 177 14.41 6.78 -1.35
CA ASP A 177 15.16 8.00 -1.60
C ASP A 177 14.89 9.07 -0.53
N ASP A 178 15.69 10.14 -0.53
CA ASP A 178 15.60 11.18 0.50
C ASP A 178 14.22 11.88 0.48
N ASP A 179 13.62 12.09 -0.69
CA ASP A 179 12.28 12.69 -0.82
C ASP A 179 11.22 11.80 -0.16
N ASN A 180 11.20 10.51 -0.48
CA ASN A 180 10.25 9.56 0.11
C ASN A 180 10.48 9.37 1.60
N ARG A 181 11.74 9.36 2.07
CA ARG A 181 12.06 9.29 3.50
C ARG A 181 11.52 10.51 4.24
N SER A 182 11.68 11.72 3.69
CA SER A 182 11.11 12.93 4.27
C SER A 182 9.57 12.91 4.30
N VAL A 183 8.91 12.25 3.35
CA VAL A 183 7.45 12.07 3.38
C VAL A 183 7.02 11.08 4.48
N VAL A 184 7.79 10.01 4.72
CA VAL A 184 7.56 9.10 5.85
C VAL A 184 7.76 9.82 7.18
N GLU A 185 8.85 10.55 7.34
CA GLU A 185 9.12 11.36 8.54
C GLU A 185 8.03 12.42 8.78
N LEU A 186 7.52 13.07 7.72
CA LEU A 186 6.39 13.98 7.78
C LEU A 186 5.15 13.26 8.34
N ASN A 187 4.83 12.07 7.84
CA ASN A 187 3.69 11.29 8.31
C ASN A 187 3.82 10.92 9.80
N ASP A 188 4.99 10.47 10.23
CA ASP A 188 5.22 10.07 11.63
C ASP A 188 5.03 11.26 12.58
N ARG A 189 5.50 12.46 12.19
CA ARG A 189 5.26 13.68 12.95
C ARG A 189 3.79 14.10 12.96
N ILE A 190 3.08 13.99 11.85
CA ILE A 190 1.64 14.25 11.82
C ILE A 190 0.90 13.28 12.75
N VAL A 191 1.29 12.00 12.75
CA VAL A 191 0.72 11.02 13.69
C VAL A 191 0.97 11.46 15.12
N ALA A 192 2.22 11.74 15.48
CA ALA A 192 2.58 12.10 16.85
C ALA A 192 1.98 13.43 17.33
N GLU A 193 2.05 14.48 16.51
CA GLU A 193 1.70 15.85 16.92
C GLU A 193 0.21 16.16 16.73
N VAL A 194 -0.47 15.54 15.75
CA VAL A 194 -1.89 15.77 15.49
C VAL A 194 -2.72 14.57 15.92
N ASN A 195 -2.40 13.37 15.40
CA ASN A 195 -3.30 12.22 15.55
C ASN A 195 -3.24 11.57 16.93
N SER A 196 -2.15 11.72 17.69
CA SER A 196 -2.00 11.21 19.05
C SER A 196 -2.30 12.26 20.14
N SER A 197 -2.69 13.48 19.75
CA SER A 197 -2.97 14.56 20.70
C SER A 197 -4.27 14.33 21.49
N MET A 198 -4.20 14.57 22.81
CA MET A 198 -5.33 14.52 23.75
C MET A 198 -5.33 15.78 24.65
N PRO A 199 -6.45 16.51 24.77
CA PRO A 199 -7.75 16.25 24.13
C PRO A 199 -7.70 16.41 22.60
N CYS A 200 -8.75 15.94 21.92
CA CYS A 200 -8.82 16.04 20.45
C CYS A 200 -8.75 17.51 19.99
N LEU A 201 -8.12 17.73 18.84
CA LEU A 201 -7.89 19.05 18.27
C LEU A 201 -9.06 19.47 17.38
N SER A 202 -9.37 20.77 17.36
CA SER A 202 -10.26 21.32 16.33
C SER A 202 -9.63 21.21 14.95
N ALA A 203 -10.43 21.27 13.89
CA ALA A 203 -9.90 21.24 12.51
C ALA A 203 -8.91 22.38 12.24
N THR A 204 -9.13 23.56 12.82
CA THR A 204 -8.22 24.71 12.67
C THR A 204 -6.90 24.48 13.42
N ASP A 205 -6.95 23.93 14.63
CA ASP A 205 -5.73 23.66 15.41
C ASP A 205 -4.91 22.53 14.78
N ALA A 206 -5.58 21.46 14.32
CA ALA A 206 -4.95 20.37 13.57
C ALA A 206 -4.27 20.88 12.29
N ALA A 207 -4.92 21.79 11.55
CA ALA A 207 -4.33 22.41 10.36
C ALA A 207 -3.10 23.26 10.72
N ALA A 208 -3.18 24.09 11.76
CA ALA A 208 -2.07 24.93 12.18
C ALA A 208 -0.84 24.13 12.67
N ILE A 209 -1.07 22.97 13.32
CA ILE A 209 0.02 22.06 13.69
C ILE A 209 0.58 21.38 12.44
N ALA A 210 -0.29 20.87 11.55
CA ALA A 210 0.15 20.25 10.30
C ALA A 210 0.95 21.20 9.40
N GLU A 211 0.58 22.49 9.34
CA GLU A 211 1.33 23.51 8.61
C GLU A 211 2.73 23.69 9.17
N ARG A 212 2.87 23.76 10.49
CA ARG A 212 4.18 23.86 11.14
C ARG A 212 5.05 22.63 10.86
N VAL A 213 4.48 21.43 11.01
CA VAL A 213 5.19 20.18 10.72
C VAL A 213 5.64 20.14 9.25
N LEU A 214 4.78 20.60 8.34
CA LEU A 214 5.11 20.67 6.92
C LEU A 214 6.24 21.67 6.65
N ASP A 215 6.18 22.86 7.22
CA ASP A 215 7.22 23.89 7.05
C ASP A 215 8.58 23.39 7.55
N ASP A 216 8.60 22.71 8.70
CA ASP A 216 9.80 22.12 9.29
C ASP A 216 10.39 20.97 8.43
N SER A 217 9.57 20.30 7.61
CA SER A 217 10.02 19.18 6.77
C SER A 217 10.83 19.62 5.54
N GLY A 218 10.73 20.89 5.13
CA GLY A 218 11.37 21.39 3.92
C GLY A 218 10.79 20.86 2.60
N LEU A 219 9.69 20.10 2.64
CA LEU A 219 9.07 19.50 1.45
C LEU A 219 8.37 20.57 0.58
N SER A 220 8.89 20.77 -0.62
CA SER A 220 8.38 21.78 -1.55
C SER A 220 7.12 21.32 -2.32
N GLY A 221 6.21 22.26 -2.57
CA GLY A 221 4.99 22.02 -3.36
C GLY A 221 3.88 21.27 -2.63
N TRP A 222 4.05 21.05 -1.32
CA TRP A 222 3.03 20.51 -0.45
C TRP A 222 2.15 21.61 0.13
N ARG A 223 0.95 21.25 0.59
CA ARG A 223 0.03 22.17 1.27
C ARG A 223 -0.82 21.44 2.30
N VAL A 224 -1.34 22.20 3.26
CA VAL A 224 -2.37 21.71 4.19
C VAL A 224 -3.75 22.15 3.68
N ALA A 225 -4.76 21.31 3.85
CA ALA A 225 -6.14 21.70 3.59
C ALA A 225 -7.11 21.01 4.53
N ILE A 226 -8.06 21.79 5.04
CA ILE A 226 -9.21 21.27 5.76
C ILE A 226 -10.27 20.86 4.73
N ARG A 227 -10.78 19.64 4.83
CA ARG A 227 -11.91 19.23 3.99
C ARG A 227 -13.14 20.08 4.31
N THR A 228 -13.92 20.42 3.30
CA THR A 228 -15.11 21.26 3.45
C THR A 228 -16.10 20.73 4.49
N ASP A 229 -16.27 19.41 4.55
CA ASP A 229 -17.15 18.71 5.52
C ASP A 229 -16.57 18.62 6.94
N SER A 230 -15.33 19.09 7.13
CA SER A 230 -14.56 19.00 8.36
C SER A 230 -14.25 20.37 8.97
N ALA A 231 -14.61 21.47 8.29
CA ALA A 231 -14.27 22.84 8.67
C ALA A 231 -14.73 23.25 10.09
N ALA A 232 -15.84 22.69 10.57
CA ALA A 232 -16.40 22.97 11.89
C ALA A 232 -16.12 21.87 12.93
N ALA A 233 -15.25 20.90 12.62
CA ALA A 233 -15.03 19.76 13.50
C ALA A 233 -14.27 20.17 14.77
N SER A 234 -14.82 19.82 15.92
CA SER A 234 -14.16 19.95 17.23
C SER A 234 -13.18 18.82 17.51
N CYS A 235 -13.23 17.74 16.74
CA CYS A 235 -12.26 16.66 16.73
C CYS A 235 -11.85 16.36 15.30
N ALA A 236 -10.56 16.50 15.00
CA ALA A 236 -10.00 16.29 13.68
C ALA A 236 -8.68 15.53 13.75
N LYS A 237 -8.40 14.82 12.65
CA LYS A 237 -7.13 14.14 12.37
C LYS A 237 -6.57 14.66 11.05
N ALA A 238 -5.30 14.39 10.80
CA ALA A 238 -4.64 14.75 9.56
C ALA A 238 -4.12 13.50 8.84
N ALA A 239 -4.31 13.46 7.52
CA ALA A 239 -3.84 12.40 6.65
C ALA A 239 -2.86 12.98 5.62
N VAL A 240 -1.68 12.38 5.50
CA VAL A 240 -0.71 12.72 4.46
C VAL A 240 -1.12 12.02 3.17
N VAL A 241 -1.26 12.78 2.09
CA VAL A 241 -1.67 12.27 0.77
C VAL A 241 -0.57 12.59 -0.25
N ALA A 242 0.35 11.63 -0.40
CA ALA A 242 1.63 11.83 -1.09
C ALA A 242 1.51 12.11 -2.60
N ASP A 243 0.60 11.42 -3.29
CA ASP A 243 0.36 11.58 -4.72
C ASP A 243 -0.16 12.99 -5.08
N ARG A 244 -0.95 13.59 -4.18
CA ARG A 244 -1.50 14.94 -4.33
C ARG A 244 -0.71 16.02 -3.60
N LYS A 245 0.35 15.64 -2.88
CA LYS A 245 1.16 16.53 -2.04
C LYS A 245 0.31 17.41 -1.12
N VAL A 246 -0.62 16.79 -0.40
CA VAL A 246 -1.52 17.50 0.53
C VAL A 246 -1.61 16.77 1.86
N ILE A 247 -1.65 17.53 2.95
CA ILE A 247 -2.07 17.05 4.26
C ILE A 247 -3.54 17.44 4.43
N GLU A 248 -4.42 16.45 4.44
CA GLU A 248 -5.87 16.66 4.57
C GLU A 248 -6.30 16.55 6.03
N VAL A 249 -6.91 17.60 6.55
CA VAL A 249 -7.55 17.59 7.87
C VAL A 249 -8.99 17.14 7.71
N ILE A 250 -9.35 16.11 8.48
CA ILE A 250 -10.62 15.38 8.38
C ILE A 250 -11.25 15.30 9.76
N LYS A 251 -12.57 15.50 9.83
CA LYS A 251 -13.34 15.28 11.05
C LYS A 251 -13.14 13.84 11.53
N PHE A 252 -12.96 13.67 12.82
CA PHE A 252 -12.89 12.38 13.48
C PHE A 252 -14.07 12.27 14.45
N PRO A 253 -14.83 11.16 14.42
CA PRO A 253 -16.00 10.97 15.27
C PRO A 253 -15.67 11.02 16.76
#